data_AF-A0AAD5JZN7-F1
#
_entry.id   AF-A0AAD5JZN7-F1
#
_cell.length_a   1.000
_cell.length_b   1.000
_cell.length_c   1.000
_cell.angle_alpha   90.00
_cell.angle_beta   90.00
_cell.angle_gamma   90.00
#
_symmetry.space_group_name_H-M   'P 1'
#
loop_
_entity.id
_entity.type
_entity.pdbx_description
1 polymer ?
#
loop_
_entity_poly.entity_id
_entity_poly.type
_entity_poly.pdbx_seq_one_letter_code
_entity_poly.pdbx_strand_id
1 'polypeptide(L)'
;MINDRIEEIEQGKFLELITQVDERERPRQTVCVGINWEYAIEELLQLAECMGAIALASLCGLLAEEFGQRRGGMPDLCCWDYEKKRCLFVEGKYSLNK
;
A
#
# COMPACT_ATOMS: atom_id res chain seq x y z
N MET A 1 -3.92 11.40 15.46
CA MET A 1 -3.16 12.09 14.38
C MET A 1 -2.56 11.03 13.45
N ILE A 2 -1.89 11.43 12.36
CA ILE A 2 -1.26 10.48 11.42
C ILE A 2 -0.20 9.60 12.08
N ASN A 3 0.57 10.14 13.03
CA ASN A 3 1.62 9.41 13.76
C ASN A 3 1.05 8.22 14.54
N ASP A 4 -0.07 8.41 15.24
CA ASP A 4 -0.73 7.32 15.98
C ASP A 4 -1.12 6.18 15.04
N ARG A 5 -1.55 6.50 13.81
CA ARG A 5 -1.92 5.49 12.80
C ARG A 5 -0.70 4.74 12.28
N ILE A 6 0.42 5.43 12.11
CA ILE A 6 1.70 4.80 11.72
C ILE A 6 2.15 3.84 12.83
N GLU A 7 2.07 4.25 14.10
CA GLU A 7 2.43 3.40 15.23
C GLU A 7 1.56 2.13 15.29
N GLU A 8 0.25 2.24 15.04
CA GLU A 8 -0.63 1.07 14.96
C GLU A 8 -0.24 0.09 13.84
N ILE A 9 0.21 0.61 12.70
CA ILE A 9 0.72 -0.20 11.58
C ILE A 9 2.02 -0.91 12.01
N GLU A 10 2.96 -0.21 12.65
CA GLU A 10 4.20 -0.79 13.18
C GLU A 10 3.93 -1.89 14.20
N GLN A 11 2.88 -1.75 15.01
CA GLN A 11 2.41 -2.75 15.96
C GLN A 11 1.71 -3.96 15.31
N GLY A 12 1.56 -3.98 13.99
CA GLY A 12 1.00 -5.10 13.25
C GLY A 12 -0.51 -5.06 13.04
N LYS A 13 -1.19 -3.94 13.35
CA LYS A 13 -2.65 -3.81 13.19
C LYS A 13 -3.08 -3.55 11.74
N PHE A 14 -2.15 -3.56 10.79
CA PHE A 14 -2.39 -3.14 9.41
C PHE A 14 -3.46 -3.97 8.68
N LEU A 15 -3.53 -5.29 8.91
CA LEU A 15 -4.58 -6.12 8.29
C LEU A 15 -5.97 -5.73 8.79
N GLU A 16 -6.13 -5.55 10.11
CA GLU A 16 -7.38 -5.12 10.73
C GLU A 16 -7.80 -3.74 10.20
N LEU A 17 -6.86 -2.80 10.13
CA LEU A 17 -7.11 -1.45 9.62
C LEU A 17 -7.57 -1.47 8.16
N ILE A 18 -6.92 -2.26 7.31
CA ILE A 18 -7.30 -2.42 5.90
C ILE A 18 -8.72 -2.98 5.80
N THR A 19 -9.02 -4.07 6.51
CA THR A 19 -10.36 -4.69 6.52
C THR A 19 -11.44 -3.73 6.99
N GLN A 20 -11.23 -3.02 8.11
CA GLN A 20 -12.21 -2.07 8.65
C GLN A 20 -12.49 -0.91 7.69
N VAL A 21 -11.47 -0.42 6.98
CA VAL A 21 -11.65 0.64 5.99
C VAL A 21 -12.37 0.11 4.76
N ASP A 22 -11.98 -1.06 4.26
CA ASP A 22 -12.60 -1.69 3.09
C ASP A 22 -14.11 -1.95 3.33
N GLU A 23 -14.46 -2.60 4.44
CA GLU A 23 -15.86 -2.87 4.81
C GLU A 23 -16.71 -1.60 4.90
N ARG A 24 -16.12 -0.51 5.42
CA ARG A 24 -16.82 0.77 5.61
C ARG A 24 -16.98 1.54 4.30
N GLU A 25 -15.97 1.53 3.43
CA GLU A 25 -15.85 2.47 2.31
C GLU A 25 -16.10 1.83 0.93
N ARG A 26 -15.80 0.54 0.74
CA ARG A 26 -16.03 -0.15 -0.54
C ARG A 26 -17.50 -0.14 -0.97
N PRO A 27 -18.50 -0.39 -0.08
CA PRO A 27 -19.91 -0.31 -0.47
C PRO A 27 -20.35 1.10 -0.88
N ARG A 28 -19.64 2.13 -0.38
CA ARG A 28 -19.89 3.53 -0.67
C ARG A 28 -19.18 4.00 -1.94
N GLN A 29 -18.24 3.21 -2.45
CA GLN A 29 -17.35 3.58 -3.55
C GLN A 29 -16.69 4.94 -3.29
N THR A 30 -16.23 5.16 -2.05
CA THR A 30 -15.71 6.45 -1.61
C THR A 30 -14.56 6.89 -2.51
N VAL A 31 -14.69 8.07 -3.12
CA VAL A 31 -13.64 8.63 -3.99
C VAL A 31 -12.60 9.33 -3.11
N CYS A 32 -11.39 8.76 -3.10
CA CYS A 32 -10.23 9.29 -2.41
C CYS A 32 -9.01 9.19 -3.32
N VAL A 33 -8.07 10.13 -3.21
CA VAL A 33 -6.85 10.08 -4.02
C VAL A 33 -6.03 8.85 -3.63
N GLY A 34 -5.55 8.10 -4.62
CA GLY A 34 -4.72 6.91 -4.41
C GLY A 34 -5.51 5.62 -4.13
N ILE A 35 -6.84 5.63 -4.23
CA ILE A 35 -7.68 4.44 -4.05
C ILE A 35 -8.21 3.95 -5.41
N ASN A 36 -8.05 2.66 -5.67
CA ASN A 36 -8.75 1.93 -6.73
C ASN A 36 -9.53 0.76 -6.11
N TRP A 37 -10.87 0.80 -6.21
CA TRP A 37 -11.74 -0.24 -5.64
C TRP A 37 -11.85 -1.50 -6.50
N GLU A 38 -11.23 -1.55 -7.69
CA GLU A 38 -11.22 -2.75 -8.53
C GLU A 38 -10.37 -3.89 -7.95
N TYR A 39 -9.40 -3.57 -7.09
CA TYR A 39 -8.58 -4.58 -6.43
C TYR A 39 -9.37 -5.36 -5.38
N ALA A 40 -9.19 -6.68 -5.38
CA ALA A 40 -9.80 -7.57 -4.40
C ALA A 40 -9.15 -7.39 -3.03
N ILE A 41 -9.96 -7.42 -1.97
CA ILE A 41 -9.46 -7.23 -0.59
C ILE A 41 -8.46 -8.32 -0.21
N GLU A 42 -8.65 -9.56 -0.69
CA GLU A 42 -7.75 -10.67 -0.44
C GLU A 42 -6.34 -10.41 -0.97
N GLU A 43 -6.22 -9.82 -2.17
CA GLU A 43 -4.92 -9.46 -2.76
C GLU A 43 -4.23 -8.37 -1.94
N LEU A 44 -4.98 -7.37 -1.48
CA LEU A 44 -4.46 -6.29 -0.65
C LEU A 44 -3.93 -6.82 0.69
N LEU A 45 -4.67 -7.73 1.34
CA LEU A 45 -4.24 -8.35 2.60
C LEU A 45 -3.00 -9.23 2.41
N GLN A 46 -2.95 -10.03 1.33
CA GLN A 46 -1.76 -10.83 1.03
C GLN A 46 -0.52 -9.97 0.78
N LEU A 47 -0.67 -8.90 0.00
CA LEU A 47 0.40 -7.95 -0.26
C LEU A 47 0.88 -7.28 1.03
N ALA A 48 -0.05 -6.77 1.84
CA ALA A 48 0.26 -6.12 3.10
C ALA A 48 1.02 -7.07 4.06
N GLU A 49 0.60 -8.32 4.12
CA GLU A 49 1.29 -9.35 4.91
C GLU A 49 2.71 -9.64 4.35
N CYS A 50 2.87 -9.69 3.02
CA CYS A 50 4.18 -9.90 2.40
C CYS A 50 5.13 -8.70 2.57
N MET A 51 4.61 -7.48 2.67
CA MET A 51 5.40 -6.29 2.96
C MET A 51 5.79 -6.23 4.45
N GLY A 52 4.87 -6.57 5.33
CA GLY A 52 5.05 -6.52 6.78
C GLY A 52 4.92 -5.11 7.37
N ALA A 53 4.79 -5.07 8.70
CA ALA A 53 4.47 -3.87 9.49
C ALA A 53 5.42 -2.70 9.23
N ILE A 54 6.73 -2.91 9.35
CA ILE A 54 7.73 -1.83 9.27
C ILE A 54 7.78 -1.20 7.88
N ALA A 55 7.70 -2.02 6.83
CA ALA A 55 7.73 -1.53 5.45
C ALA A 55 6.46 -0.71 5.12
N LEU A 56 5.29 -1.20 5.55
CA LEU A 56 4.03 -0.48 5.39
C LEU A 56 4.02 0.84 6.17
N ALA A 57 4.44 0.84 7.43
CA ALA A 57 4.51 2.04 8.25
C ALA A 57 5.42 3.10 7.62
N SER A 58 6.59 2.69 7.15
CA SER A 58 7.55 3.57 6.46
C SER A 58 6.95 4.14 5.18
N LEU A 59 6.27 3.32 4.37
CA LEU A 59 5.62 3.76 3.15
C LEU A 59 4.47 4.74 3.43
N CYS A 60 3.61 4.44 4.41
CA CYS A 60 2.51 5.31 4.82
C CYS A 60 3.02 6.65 5.37
N GLY A 61 4.10 6.64 6.16
CA GLY A 61 4.76 7.86 6.64
C GLY A 61 5.26 8.73 5.49
N LEU A 62 6.02 8.12 4.57
CA LEU A 62 6.52 8.80 3.37
C LEU A 62 5.38 9.43 2.55
N LEU A 63 4.31 8.66 2.30
CA LEU A 63 3.14 9.14 1.57
C LEU A 63 2.44 10.29 2.30
N ALA A 64 2.32 10.24 3.62
CA ALA A 64 1.68 11.29 4.40
C ALA A 64 2.47 12.61 4.42
N GLU A 65 3.80 12.52 4.47
CA GLU A 65 4.68 13.70 4.50
C GLU A 65 4.83 14.35 3.12
N GLU A 66 4.85 13.53 2.05
CA GLU A 66 5.32 13.98 0.75
C GLU A 66 4.26 13.97 -0.36
N PHE A 67 3.00 13.67 -0.05
CA PHE A 67 1.91 13.55 -1.04
C PHE A 67 1.83 14.72 -2.03
N GLY A 68 2.13 15.94 -1.59
CA GLY A 68 2.11 17.14 -2.43
C GLY A 68 3.43 17.53 -3.11
N GLN A 69 4.56 16.95 -2.68
CA GLN A 69 5.91 17.37 -3.08
C GLN A 69 6.58 16.39 -4.05
N ARG A 70 6.26 15.09 -3.99
CA ARG A 70 6.80 14.09 -4.93
C ARG A 70 5.82 13.77 -6.06
N ARG A 71 6.19 14.16 -7.29
CA ARG A 71 5.46 13.80 -8.53
C ARG A 71 5.93 12.49 -9.17
N GLY A 72 6.72 11.67 -8.46
CA GLY A 72 7.25 10.40 -8.97
C GLY A 72 8.14 9.66 -7.97
N GLY A 73 8.45 8.39 -8.27
CA GLY A 73 9.34 7.53 -7.47
C GLY A 73 8.67 6.31 -6.82
N MET A 74 7.35 6.13 -7.00
CA MET A 74 6.73 4.84 -6.70
C MET A 74 7.09 3.87 -7.85
N PRO A 75 7.62 2.68 -7.55
CA PRO A 75 7.95 1.66 -8.55
C PRO A 75 6.76 1.27 -9.40
N ASP A 76 7.00 0.99 -10.69
CA ASP A 76 5.95 0.62 -11.66
C ASP A 76 5.20 -0.67 -11.27
N LEU A 77 5.93 -1.64 -10.70
CA LEU A 77 5.40 -2.96 -10.39
C LEU A 77 5.67 -3.34 -8.93
N CYS A 78 4.67 -3.98 -8.33
CA CYS A 78 4.77 -4.66 -7.05
C CYS A 78 4.41 -6.14 -7.25
N CYS A 79 5.38 -7.02 -6.99
CA CYS A 79 5.22 -8.47 -7.13
C CYS A 79 5.35 -9.12 -5.75
N TRP A 80 4.46 -10.03 -5.38
CA TRP A 80 4.56 -10.77 -4.13
C TRP A 80 4.41 -12.29 -4.33
N ASP A 81 5.04 -13.04 -3.43
CA ASP A 81 4.94 -14.49 -3.30
C ASP A 81 4.40 -14.77 -1.90
N TYR A 82 3.12 -15.09 -1.82
CA TYR A 82 2.40 -15.23 -0.54
C TYR A 82 2.90 -16.43 0.27
N GLU A 83 3.23 -17.54 -0.38
CA GLU A 83 3.75 -18.73 0.28
C GLU A 83 5.11 -18.46 0.92
N LYS A 84 5.97 -17.70 0.24
CA LYS A 84 7.30 -17.34 0.73
C LYS A 84 7.32 -16.06 1.57
N LYS A 85 6.19 -15.36 1.70
CA LYS A 85 6.06 -14.06 2.38
C LYS A 85 7.10 -13.04 1.90
N ARG A 86 7.22 -12.89 0.58
CA ARG A 86 8.16 -11.94 -0.04
C ARG A 86 7.44 -10.96 -0.94
N CYS A 87 7.88 -9.71 -0.89
CA CYS A 87 7.44 -8.64 -1.77
C CYS A 87 8.66 -8.05 -2.49
N LEU A 88 8.52 -7.73 -3.77
CA LEU A 88 9.52 -7.10 -4.61
C LEU A 88 8.91 -5.91 -5.35
N PHE A 89 9.62 -4.80 -5.32
CA PHE A 89 9.32 -3.62 -6.11
C PHE A 89 10.23 -3.55 -7.32
N VAL A 90 9.67 -3.33 -8.51
CA VAL A 90 10.42 -3.31 -9.77
C VAL A 90 10.12 -2.03 -10.52
N GLU A 91 11.19 -1.30 -10.86
CA GLU A 91 11.14 -0.19 -11.80
C GLU A 91 11.30 -0.75 -13.22
N GLY A 92 10.31 -0.52 -14.09
CA GLY A 92 10.39 -0.88 -15.49
C GLY A 92 11.22 0.15 -16.25
N LYS A 93 12.22 -0.29 -17.01
CA LYS A 93 12.89 0.59 -17.98
C LYS A 93 12.40 0.27 -19.38
N TYR A 94 11.47 1.06 -19.88
CA TYR A 94 11.10 1.01 -21.30
C TYR A 94 12.14 1.81 -22.10
N SER A 95 13.10 1.11 -22.73
CA SER A 95 13.91 1.73 -23.78
C SER A 95 13.05 1.86 -25.03
N LEU A 96 12.64 3.09 -25.36
CA LEU A 96 12.14 3.41 -26.69
C LEU A 96 13.31 3.26 -27.67
N ASN A 97 13.40 2.11 -28.35
CA ASN A 97 14.20 2.01 -29.57
C ASN A 97 13.52 2.90 -30.61
N LYS A 98 14.10 4.08 -30.85
CA LYS A 98 13.82 4.92 -32.02
C LYS A 98 14.59 4.42 -33.23
#